data_AF-A0AAV7EU09-F1
#
_entry.id   AF-A0AAV7EU09-F1
#
_cell.length_a   1.000
_cell.length_b   1.000
_cell.length_c   1.000
_cell.angle_alpha   90.00
_cell.angle_beta   90.00
_cell.angle_gamma   90.00
#
_symmetry.space_group_name_H-M   'P 1'
#
loop_
_entity.id
_entity.type
_entity.pdbx_description
1 polymer ?
#
loop_
_entity_poly.entity_id
_entity_poly.type
_entity_poly.pdbx_seq_one_letter_code
_entity_poly.pdbx_strand_id
1 'polypeptide(L)'
;MAERLMKLKQNYETKGLSYSWMRLAMESVCESHIDVKALITNLQFPVSDWDEKWVDMYLDDSVKLLDVCIAFSSELSRLNQGQLLLQYVAHVLDFSKGLPSADQIVVSRSALHDWLQQITSKNPKLENLLNILHALSISLFEDKVKNSPKGKVLVRALYGVKVKTLFVCRVFTVGFFGSVKMVEDLPISGKFLWLEPFKELQVQVNKDIETLLSLRCTTVFKEFEMVQNNVTSLYSTTVRANPEEAEVLQKGVSALAESVEALAQGTDALSKLVESFFEIVLTGRDALLCNLRVSDLQQENNVEEH
;
A
#
# COMPACT_ATOMS: atom_id res chain seq x y z
N MET A 1 15.08 -7.17 -9.83
CA MET A 1 14.20 -5.96 -9.91
C MET A 1 13.42 -5.87 -11.21
N ALA A 2 14.06 -5.84 -12.39
CA ALA A 2 13.36 -5.73 -13.68
C ALA A 2 12.29 -6.82 -13.89
N GLU A 3 12.63 -8.09 -13.65
CA GLU A 3 11.69 -9.22 -13.72
C GLU A 3 10.47 -9.04 -12.79
N ARG A 4 10.69 -8.58 -11.56
CA ARG A 4 9.60 -8.31 -10.61
C ARG A 4 8.67 -7.20 -11.09
N LEU A 5 9.20 -6.18 -11.78
CA LEU A 5 8.38 -5.12 -12.38
C LEU A 5 7.60 -5.63 -13.59
N MET A 6 8.22 -6.49 -14.43
CA MET A 6 7.52 -7.15 -15.53
C MET A 6 6.38 -8.03 -15.03
N LYS A 7 6.60 -8.82 -13.97
CA LYS A 7 5.55 -9.62 -13.32
C LYS A 7 4.41 -8.74 -12.80
N LEU A 8 4.75 -7.61 -12.18
CA LEU A 8 3.77 -6.65 -11.68
C LEU A 8 2.94 -6.02 -12.80
N LYS A 9 3.58 -5.71 -13.93
CA LYS A 9 2.92 -5.22 -15.16
C LYS A 9 1.98 -6.27 -15.76
N GLN A 10 2.43 -7.50 -15.95
CA GLN A 10 1.59 -8.57 -16.50
C GLN A 10 0.35 -8.85 -15.63
N ASN A 11 0.53 -8.83 -14.31
CA ASN A 11 -0.59 -8.96 -13.39
C ASN A 11 -1.54 -7.76 -13.50
N TYR A 12 -1.00 -6.54 -13.62
CA TYR A 12 -1.78 -5.33 -13.82
C TYR A 12 -2.63 -5.41 -15.09
N GLU A 13 -2.05 -5.79 -16.21
CA GLU A 13 -2.76 -5.93 -17.49
C GLU A 13 -3.93 -6.92 -17.40
N THR A 14 -3.79 -7.95 -16.57
CA THR A 14 -4.81 -8.99 -16.39
C THR A 14 -5.88 -8.61 -15.37
N LYS A 15 -5.49 -7.97 -14.27
CA LYS A 15 -6.35 -7.79 -13.07
C LYS A 15 -6.71 -6.33 -12.81
N GLY A 16 -6.00 -5.37 -13.37
CA GLY A 16 -6.10 -3.94 -13.06
C GLY A 16 -5.77 -3.65 -11.60
N LEU A 17 -6.22 -2.49 -11.11
CA LEU A 17 -6.12 -2.11 -9.70
C LEU A 17 -7.09 -2.96 -8.85
N SER A 18 -6.52 -4.01 -8.28
CA SER A 18 -7.20 -5.03 -7.48
C SER A 18 -6.36 -5.37 -6.25
N TYR A 19 -6.96 -6.00 -5.23
CA TYR A 19 -6.20 -6.49 -4.08
C TYR A 19 -5.13 -7.52 -4.50
N SER A 20 -5.40 -8.31 -5.54
CA SER A 20 -4.41 -9.25 -6.08
C SER A 20 -3.16 -8.53 -6.60
N TRP A 21 -3.33 -7.39 -7.27
CA TRP A 21 -2.23 -6.57 -7.73
C TRP A 21 -1.51 -5.88 -6.57
N MET A 22 -2.25 -5.33 -5.61
CA MET A 22 -1.67 -4.69 -4.42
C MET A 22 -0.83 -5.67 -3.62
N ARG A 23 -1.33 -6.88 -3.40
CA ARG A 23 -0.59 -7.96 -2.75
C ARG A 23 0.73 -8.21 -3.45
N LEU A 24 0.70 -8.43 -4.77
CA LEU A 24 1.91 -8.66 -5.56
C LEU A 24 2.87 -7.46 -5.53
N ALA A 25 2.34 -6.24 -5.58
CA ALA A 25 3.12 -5.00 -5.49
C ALA A 25 3.85 -4.92 -4.15
N MET A 26 3.15 -5.22 -3.06
CA MET A 26 3.68 -5.16 -1.70
C MET A 26 4.70 -6.26 -1.43
N GLU A 27 4.41 -7.51 -1.83
CA GLU A 27 5.38 -8.62 -1.81
C GLU A 27 6.66 -8.23 -2.56
N SER A 28 6.51 -7.65 -3.74
CA SER A 28 7.62 -7.18 -4.58
C SER A 28 8.44 -6.10 -3.87
N VAL A 29 7.81 -5.15 -3.16
CA VAL A 29 8.49 -4.14 -2.33
C VAL A 29 9.25 -4.80 -1.19
N CYS A 30 8.61 -5.69 -0.42
CA CYS A 30 9.23 -6.44 0.67
C CYS A 30 10.48 -7.20 0.20
N GLU A 31 10.38 -7.99 -0.88
CA GLU A 31 11.51 -8.72 -1.46
C GLU A 31 12.66 -7.78 -1.86
N SER A 32 12.34 -6.61 -2.41
CA SER A 32 13.34 -5.61 -2.78
C SER A 32 14.08 -5.02 -1.58
N HIS A 33 13.39 -4.75 -0.47
CA HIS A 33 14.04 -4.30 0.76
C HIS A 33 14.81 -5.41 1.47
N ILE A 34 14.36 -6.66 1.39
CA ILE A 34 15.12 -7.82 1.87
C ILE A 34 16.44 -7.95 1.10
N ASP A 35 16.43 -7.82 -0.23
CA ASP A 35 17.63 -7.86 -1.06
C ASP A 35 18.62 -6.74 -0.67
N VAL A 36 18.12 -5.53 -0.41
CA VAL A 36 18.94 -4.39 0.05
C VAL A 36 19.51 -4.65 1.43
N LYS A 37 18.72 -5.17 2.37
CA LYS A 37 19.21 -5.53 3.71
C LYS A 37 20.33 -6.57 3.61
N ALA A 38 20.13 -7.62 2.81
CA ALA A 38 21.17 -8.62 2.57
C ALA A 38 22.43 -8.00 1.94
N LEU A 39 22.25 -7.05 1.01
CA LEU A 39 23.35 -6.31 0.42
C LEU A 39 24.12 -5.48 1.45
N ILE A 40 23.42 -4.79 2.36
CA ILE A 40 24.01 -4.03 3.48
C ILE A 40 24.82 -4.96 4.39
N THR A 41 24.26 -6.11 4.77
CA THR A 41 24.94 -7.09 5.64
C THR A 41 26.14 -7.74 4.96
N ASN A 42 26.01 -8.16 3.70
CA ASN A 42 27.05 -8.90 2.98
C ASN A 42 28.21 -8.04 2.51
N LEU A 43 27.99 -6.75 2.26
CA LEU A 43 29.04 -5.91 1.70
C LEU A 43 30.21 -5.67 2.68
N GLN A 44 30.03 -5.96 3.98
CA GLN A 44 31.04 -5.80 5.04
C GLN A 44 31.83 -4.50 4.87
N PHE A 45 31.12 -3.42 4.52
CA PHE A 45 31.78 -2.16 4.25
C PHE A 45 32.41 -1.64 5.53
N PRO A 46 33.70 -1.25 5.51
CA PRO A 46 34.16 -0.34 6.53
C PRO A 46 33.36 0.94 6.37
N VAL A 47 32.79 1.42 7.47
CA VAL A 47 31.87 2.57 7.51
C VAL A 47 32.52 3.85 6.98
N SER A 48 33.85 3.90 6.93
CA SER A 48 34.65 4.94 6.26
C SER A 48 34.35 5.10 4.76
N ASP A 49 33.87 4.04 4.09
CA ASP A 49 33.48 4.07 2.68
C ASP A 49 32.06 4.64 2.47
N TRP A 50 31.29 4.79 3.54
CA TRP A 50 30.00 5.46 3.48
C TRP A 50 30.22 6.98 3.48
N ASP A 51 29.37 7.67 2.75
CA ASP A 51 29.21 9.11 2.89
C ASP A 51 28.15 9.31 3.97
N GLU A 52 28.50 10.03 5.04
CA GLU A 52 27.62 10.30 6.19
C GLU A 52 26.25 10.78 5.74
N LYS A 53 26.20 11.57 4.66
CA LYS A 53 24.96 12.07 4.09
C LYS A 53 23.99 10.98 3.63
N TRP A 54 24.52 9.88 3.09
CA TRP A 54 23.69 8.74 2.64
C TRP A 54 23.20 7.89 3.80
N VAL A 55 24.00 7.76 4.86
CA VAL A 55 23.58 7.09 6.09
C VAL A 55 22.41 7.86 6.69
N ASP A 56 22.56 9.17 6.84
CA ASP A 56 21.51 10.05 7.36
C ASP A 56 20.25 9.98 6.50
N MET A 57 20.40 10.05 5.17
CA MET A 57 19.28 9.92 4.24
C MET A 57 18.56 8.58 4.39
N TYR A 58 19.28 7.46 4.43
CA TYR A 58 18.66 6.14 4.57
C TYR A 58 17.91 6.03 5.90
N LEU A 59 18.52 6.48 6.99
CA LEU A 59 17.90 6.48 8.31
C LEU A 59 16.66 7.39 8.34
N ASP A 60 16.72 8.56 7.75
CA ASP A 60 15.59 9.51 7.65
C ASP A 60 14.46 8.96 6.77
N ASP A 61 14.78 8.41 5.60
CA ASP A 61 13.82 7.75 4.70
C ASP A 61 13.17 6.54 5.39
N SER A 62 13.93 5.76 6.17
CA SER A 62 13.38 4.61 6.89
C SER A 62 12.31 5.01 7.90
N VAL A 63 12.49 6.11 8.64
CA VAL A 63 11.46 6.63 9.58
C VAL A 63 10.21 7.04 8.81
N LYS A 64 10.38 7.77 7.70
CA LYS A 64 9.26 8.14 6.82
C LYS A 64 8.50 6.92 6.29
N LEU A 65 9.20 5.85 5.93
CA LEU A 65 8.56 4.61 5.49
C LEU A 65 7.79 3.90 6.62
N LEU A 66 8.26 3.97 7.87
CA LEU A 66 7.52 3.47 9.02
C LEU A 66 6.23 4.27 9.24
N ASP A 67 6.28 5.60 9.09
CA ASP A 67 5.08 6.44 9.16
C ASP A 67 4.07 6.11 8.05
N VAL A 68 4.56 5.80 6.83
CA VAL A 68 3.71 5.31 5.73
C VAL A 68 3.02 4.00 6.11
N CYS A 69 3.75 3.05 6.70
CA CYS A 69 3.17 1.79 7.17
C CYS A 69 2.09 2.04 8.23
N ILE A 70 2.34 2.92 9.21
CA ILE A 70 1.37 3.28 10.26
C ILE A 70 0.10 3.89 9.63
N ALA A 71 0.24 4.72 8.60
CA ALA A 71 -0.90 5.29 7.90
C ALA A 71 -1.70 4.22 7.16
N PHE A 72 -1.05 3.30 6.44
CA PHE A 72 -1.72 2.19 5.75
C PHE A 72 -2.37 1.20 6.72
N SER A 73 -1.70 0.78 7.79
CA SER A 73 -2.28 -0.10 8.80
C SER A 73 -3.52 0.52 9.45
N SER A 74 -3.49 1.83 9.69
CA SER A 74 -4.64 2.56 10.23
C SER A 74 -5.83 2.56 9.26
N GLU A 75 -5.56 2.71 7.96
CA GLU A 75 -6.60 2.72 6.94
C GLU A 75 -7.17 1.32 6.71
N LEU A 76 -6.32 0.30 6.63
CA LEU A 76 -6.75 -1.10 6.56
C LEU A 76 -7.58 -1.51 7.79
N SER A 77 -7.20 -1.04 8.99
CA SER A 77 -7.98 -1.25 10.21
C SER A 77 -9.36 -0.59 10.13
N ARG A 78 -9.44 0.63 9.57
CA ARG A 78 -10.70 1.33 9.33
C ARG A 78 -11.59 0.54 8.35
N LEU A 79 -11.02 0.01 7.28
CA LEU A 79 -11.74 -0.84 6.32
C LEU A 79 -12.24 -2.13 6.96
N ASN A 80 -11.41 -2.80 7.76
CA ASN A 80 -11.80 -4.01 8.50
C ASN A 80 -12.94 -3.75 9.50
N GLN A 81 -12.91 -2.61 10.20
CA GLN A 81 -14.03 -2.21 11.07
C GLN A 81 -15.33 -2.02 10.27
N GLY A 82 -15.25 -1.40 9.09
CA GLY A 82 -16.41 -1.26 8.21
C GLY A 82 -16.95 -2.60 7.71
N GLN A 83 -16.07 -3.57 7.42
CA GLN A 83 -16.50 -4.92 7.01
C GLN A 83 -17.34 -5.63 8.07
N LEU A 84 -17.04 -5.44 9.37
CA LEU A 84 -17.82 -6.03 10.45
C LEU A 84 -19.29 -5.55 10.44
N LEU A 85 -19.53 -4.27 10.09
CA LEU A 85 -20.88 -3.75 9.93
C LEU A 85 -21.62 -4.45 8.77
N LEU A 86 -20.92 -4.70 7.66
CA LEU A 86 -21.53 -5.35 6.50
C LEU A 86 -21.77 -6.85 6.72
N GLN A 87 -20.87 -7.53 7.43
CA GLN A 87 -21.06 -8.91 7.87
C GLN A 87 -22.27 -9.02 8.82
N TYR A 88 -22.44 -8.05 9.70
CA TYR A 88 -23.63 -7.95 10.55
C TYR A 88 -24.91 -7.81 9.72
N VAL A 89 -24.93 -6.92 8.72
CA VAL A 89 -26.07 -6.77 7.79
C VAL A 89 -26.39 -8.10 7.10
N ALA A 90 -25.39 -8.78 6.55
CA ALA A 90 -25.57 -10.06 5.89
C ALA A 90 -26.15 -11.13 6.83
N HIS A 91 -25.74 -11.13 8.09
CA HIS A 91 -26.24 -12.06 9.10
C HIS A 91 -27.67 -11.75 9.58
N VAL A 92 -28.01 -10.46 9.71
CA VAL A 92 -29.35 -10.00 10.14
C VAL A 92 -30.38 -10.26 9.04
N LEU A 93 -30.01 -10.08 7.77
CA LEU A 93 -30.85 -10.33 6.61
C LEU A 93 -30.67 -11.74 6.03
N ASP A 94 -30.24 -12.70 6.84
CA ASP A 94 -30.00 -14.08 6.41
C ASP A 94 -31.33 -14.80 6.13
N PHE A 95 -31.67 -14.93 4.85
CA PHE A 95 -32.89 -15.58 4.36
C PHE A 95 -32.93 -17.09 4.64
N SER A 96 -31.80 -17.73 5.02
CA SER A 96 -31.82 -19.13 5.46
C SER A 96 -32.61 -19.32 6.75
N LYS A 97 -32.80 -18.24 7.53
CA LYS A 97 -33.57 -18.20 8.78
C LYS A 97 -35.04 -17.81 8.57
N GLY A 98 -35.47 -17.56 7.33
CA GLY A 98 -36.79 -17.07 6.99
C GLY A 98 -36.80 -15.63 6.48
N LEU A 99 -37.99 -15.10 6.21
CA LEU A 99 -38.15 -13.72 5.72
C LEU A 99 -37.76 -12.71 6.81
N PRO A 100 -36.90 -11.69 6.50
CA PRO A 100 -36.53 -10.68 7.48
C PRO A 100 -37.74 -9.89 8.00
N SER A 101 -37.76 -9.61 9.31
CA SER A 101 -38.77 -8.75 9.93
C SER A 101 -38.54 -7.27 9.60
N ALA A 102 -39.56 -6.44 9.80
CA ALA A 102 -39.45 -5.00 9.61
C ALA A 102 -38.33 -4.37 10.47
N ASP A 103 -38.18 -4.82 11.72
CA ASP A 103 -37.12 -4.35 12.62
C ASP A 103 -35.72 -4.73 12.11
N GLN A 104 -35.55 -5.94 11.59
CA GLN A 104 -34.29 -6.38 10.98
C GLN A 104 -33.91 -5.54 9.76
N ILE A 105 -34.89 -5.17 8.93
CA ILE A 105 -34.69 -4.28 7.78
C ILE A 105 -34.27 -2.88 8.25
N VAL A 106 -34.93 -2.33 9.28
CA VAL A 106 -34.60 -1.01 9.84
C VAL A 106 -33.17 -0.97 10.40
N VAL A 107 -32.80 -1.99 11.20
CA VAL A 107 -31.46 -2.11 11.79
C VAL A 107 -30.39 -2.25 10.70
N SER A 108 -30.64 -3.10 9.70
CA SER A 108 -29.71 -3.29 8.58
C SER A 108 -29.51 -2.02 7.76
N ARG A 109 -30.59 -1.27 7.52
CA ARG A 109 -30.54 0.03 6.85
C ARG A 109 -29.69 1.04 7.61
N SER A 110 -29.79 1.08 8.95
CA SER A 110 -28.92 1.94 9.77
C SER A 110 -27.45 1.55 9.60
N ALA A 111 -27.12 0.26 9.72
CA ALA A 111 -25.75 -0.22 9.57
C ALA A 111 -25.17 0.06 8.16
N LEU A 112 -25.97 -0.08 7.10
CA LEU A 112 -25.59 0.29 5.74
C LEU A 112 -25.33 1.80 5.61
N HIS A 113 -26.18 2.62 6.23
CA HIS A 113 -25.99 4.07 6.27
C HIS A 113 -24.70 4.47 7.02
N ASP A 114 -24.47 3.87 8.19
CA ASP A 114 -23.29 4.12 9.01
C ASP A 114 -22.01 3.74 8.25
N TRP A 115 -22.03 2.61 7.52
CA TRP A 115 -20.91 2.23 6.65
C TRP A 115 -20.66 3.25 5.54
N LEU A 116 -21.72 3.73 4.85
CA LEU A 116 -21.60 4.77 3.82
C LEU A 116 -21.01 6.08 4.38
N GLN A 117 -21.42 6.48 5.58
CA GLN A 117 -20.81 7.63 6.27
C GLN A 117 -19.35 7.37 6.62
N GLN A 118 -19.04 6.19 7.17
CA GLN A 118 -17.68 5.83 7.54
C GLN A 118 -16.73 5.90 6.34
N ILE A 119 -17.08 5.29 5.20
CA ILE A 119 -16.19 5.25 4.03
C ILE A 119 -16.00 6.62 3.36
N THR A 120 -16.98 7.52 3.47
CA THR A 120 -16.90 8.89 2.92
C THR A 120 -16.18 9.87 3.86
N SER A 121 -16.05 9.54 5.14
CA SER A 121 -15.25 10.33 6.08
C SER A 121 -13.76 10.27 5.71
N LYS A 122 -13.10 11.45 5.68
CA LYS A 122 -11.67 11.53 5.40
C LYS A 122 -10.86 11.01 6.58
N ASN A 123 -9.89 10.13 6.31
CA ASN A 123 -8.90 9.75 7.31
C ASN A 123 -7.89 10.91 7.50
N PRO A 124 -7.74 11.47 8.72
CA PRO A 124 -6.83 12.60 8.95
C PRO A 124 -5.36 12.26 8.69
N LYS A 125 -4.97 10.97 8.72
CA LYS A 125 -3.60 10.53 8.43
C LYS A 125 -3.21 10.73 6.95
N LEU A 126 -4.19 10.95 6.07
CA LEU A 126 -3.96 11.19 4.64
C LEU A 126 -3.08 12.41 4.39
N GLU A 127 -3.39 13.55 5.00
CA GLU A 127 -2.66 14.80 4.72
C GLU A 127 -1.19 14.68 5.11
N ASN A 128 -0.92 14.05 6.26
CA ASN A 128 0.44 13.76 6.69
C ASN A 128 1.15 12.80 5.72
N LEU A 129 0.46 11.74 5.28
CA LEU A 129 1.00 10.76 4.34
C LEU A 129 1.39 11.42 3.00
N LEU A 130 0.59 12.36 2.51
CA LEU A 130 0.91 13.07 1.27
C LEU A 130 2.21 13.87 1.40
N ASN A 131 2.40 14.56 2.52
CA ASN A 131 3.62 15.33 2.80
C ASN A 131 4.84 14.41 2.91
N ILE A 132 4.70 13.25 3.56
CA ILE A 132 5.77 12.26 3.69
C ILE A 132 6.20 11.71 2.31
N LEU A 133 5.25 11.32 1.47
CA LEU A 133 5.54 10.78 0.13
C LEU A 133 6.15 11.84 -0.80
N HIS A 134 5.74 13.10 -0.66
CA HIS A 134 6.35 14.21 -1.36
C HIS A 134 7.81 14.45 -0.90
N ALA A 135 8.05 14.44 0.41
CA ALA A 135 9.40 14.59 0.96
C ALA A 135 10.35 13.47 0.51
N LEU A 136 9.88 12.20 0.53
CA LEU A 136 10.61 11.05 0.00
C LEU A 136 10.93 11.18 -1.50
N SER A 137 10.02 11.81 -2.27
CA SER A 137 10.23 12.05 -3.69
C SER A 137 11.27 13.13 -3.95
N ILE A 138 11.33 14.17 -3.12
CA ILE A 138 12.37 15.21 -3.23
C ILE A 138 13.75 14.60 -2.95
N SER A 139 13.85 13.73 -1.94
CA SER A 139 15.11 13.07 -1.59
C SER A 139 15.55 11.97 -2.58
N LEU A 140 14.85 11.76 -3.70
CA LEU A 140 15.28 10.84 -4.77
C LEU A 140 16.54 11.33 -5.52
N PHE A 141 16.88 12.62 -5.46
CA PHE A 141 17.81 13.28 -6.40
C PHE A 141 19.25 13.51 -5.92
N GLU A 142 19.69 12.90 -4.82
CA GLU A 142 21.05 13.17 -4.36
C GLU A 142 22.06 12.24 -5.04
N ASP A 143 22.92 12.81 -5.91
CA ASP A 143 23.81 12.07 -6.82
C ASP A 143 25.25 11.86 -6.30
N LYS A 144 25.58 12.32 -5.08
CA LYS A 144 26.98 12.33 -4.63
C LYS A 144 27.30 11.08 -3.84
N VAL A 145 27.87 10.07 -4.50
CA VAL A 145 28.46 8.90 -3.82
C VAL A 145 29.97 9.00 -3.91
N LYS A 146 30.68 8.68 -2.81
CA LYS A 146 32.13 8.41 -2.84
C LYS A 146 32.46 7.35 -3.90
N ASN A 147 33.67 7.42 -4.46
CA ASN A 147 34.05 6.73 -5.69
C ASN A 147 34.19 5.19 -5.61
N SER A 148 33.84 4.54 -4.49
CA SER A 148 34.07 3.09 -4.34
C SER A 148 33.14 2.26 -5.25
N PRO A 149 33.64 1.20 -5.92
CA PRO A 149 32.82 0.34 -6.79
C PRO A 149 31.64 -0.30 -6.06
N LYS A 150 31.89 -0.78 -4.82
CA LYS A 150 30.84 -1.36 -3.98
C LYS A 150 29.79 -0.31 -3.59
N GLY A 151 30.20 0.91 -3.22
CA GLY A 151 29.28 1.98 -2.78
C GLY A 151 28.32 2.38 -3.89
N LYS A 152 28.82 2.45 -5.12
CA LYS A 152 28.02 2.65 -6.33
C LYS A 152 26.97 1.55 -6.54
N VAL A 153 27.28 0.29 -6.23
CA VAL A 153 26.30 -0.81 -6.32
C VAL A 153 25.18 -0.63 -5.30
N LEU A 154 25.53 -0.34 -4.04
CA LEU A 154 24.55 -0.15 -2.97
C LEU A 154 23.63 1.04 -3.25
N VAL A 155 24.18 2.20 -3.61
CA VAL A 155 23.35 3.39 -3.89
C VAL A 155 22.42 3.17 -5.08
N ARG A 156 22.89 2.49 -6.13
CA ARG A 156 22.02 2.11 -7.26
C ARG A 156 20.90 1.16 -6.85
N ALA A 157 21.18 0.22 -5.95
CA ALA A 157 20.17 -0.69 -5.41
C ALA A 157 19.14 0.08 -4.57
N LEU A 158 19.60 0.92 -3.64
CA LEU A 158 18.76 1.77 -2.80
C LEU A 158 17.88 2.69 -3.62
N TYR A 159 18.43 3.34 -4.65
CA TYR A 159 17.68 4.19 -5.56
C TYR A 159 16.52 3.43 -6.24
N GLY A 160 16.80 2.25 -6.81
CA GLY A 160 15.76 1.43 -7.43
C GLY A 160 14.67 0.99 -6.44
N VAL A 161 15.07 0.56 -5.24
CA VAL A 161 14.12 0.18 -4.18
C VAL A 161 13.27 1.35 -3.73
N LYS A 162 13.87 2.54 -3.57
CA LYS A 162 13.16 3.77 -3.19
C LYS A 162 12.15 4.18 -4.25
N VAL A 163 12.53 4.22 -5.53
CA VAL A 163 11.63 4.51 -6.66
C VAL A 163 10.43 3.57 -6.66
N LYS A 164 10.68 2.26 -6.56
CA LYS A 164 9.62 1.25 -6.55
C LYS A 164 8.69 1.39 -5.33
N THR A 165 9.26 1.60 -4.15
CA THR A 165 8.50 1.77 -2.91
C THR A 165 7.60 3.00 -3.01
N LEU A 166 8.16 4.13 -3.45
CA LEU A 166 7.42 5.38 -3.67
C LEU A 166 6.27 5.20 -4.65
N PHE A 167 6.51 4.53 -5.77
CA PHE A 167 5.47 4.24 -6.75
C PHE A 167 4.32 3.44 -6.15
N VAL A 168 4.61 2.31 -5.50
CA VAL A 168 3.58 1.45 -4.88
C VAL A 168 2.82 2.21 -3.78
N CYS A 169 3.53 2.92 -2.90
CA CYS A 169 2.89 3.70 -1.85
C CYS A 169 2.00 4.83 -2.39
N ARG A 170 2.39 5.48 -3.49
CA ARG A 170 1.55 6.48 -4.17
C ARG A 170 0.28 5.85 -4.72
N VAL A 171 0.39 4.74 -5.44
CA VAL A 171 -0.76 4.01 -5.98
C VAL A 171 -1.72 3.58 -4.87
N PHE A 172 -1.20 3.05 -3.77
CA PHE A 172 -2.01 2.66 -2.60
C PHE A 172 -2.68 3.87 -1.97
N THR A 173 -1.95 4.98 -1.83
CA THR A 173 -2.51 6.23 -1.30
C THR A 173 -3.66 6.72 -2.17
N VAL A 174 -3.51 6.70 -3.50
CA VAL A 174 -4.60 7.10 -4.39
C VAL A 174 -5.77 6.13 -4.27
N GLY A 175 -5.53 4.83 -4.23
CA GLY A 175 -6.61 3.86 -4.18
C GLY A 175 -7.38 3.81 -2.87
N PHE A 176 -6.72 4.04 -1.73
CA PHE A 176 -7.39 4.10 -0.42
C PHE A 176 -8.06 5.44 -0.14
N PHE A 177 -7.48 6.54 -0.62
CA PHE A 177 -7.88 7.87 -0.19
C PHE A 177 -8.39 8.78 -1.31
N GLY A 178 -8.39 8.33 -2.58
CA GLY A 178 -9.00 9.01 -3.71
C GLY A 178 -8.34 10.33 -4.12
N SER A 179 -7.06 10.55 -3.80
CA SER A 179 -6.39 11.84 -4.03
C SER A 179 -5.71 11.93 -5.40
N VAL A 180 -6.15 12.87 -6.26
CA VAL A 180 -5.54 13.15 -7.58
C VAL A 180 -4.12 13.71 -7.49
N LYS A 181 -3.72 14.28 -6.34
CA LYS A 181 -2.42 14.96 -6.18
C LYS A 181 -1.19 14.04 -6.26
N MET A 182 -1.38 12.73 -6.46
CA MET A 182 -0.32 11.71 -6.37
C MET A 182 -0.04 10.99 -7.68
N VAL A 183 -0.65 11.41 -8.79
CA VAL A 183 -0.49 10.74 -10.10
C VAL A 183 0.70 11.28 -10.91
N GLU A 184 1.46 12.22 -10.35
CA GLU A 184 2.66 12.74 -11.01
C GLU A 184 3.71 11.63 -11.20
N ASP A 185 4.24 11.57 -12.43
CA ASP A 185 5.33 10.67 -12.77
C ASP A 185 6.55 10.89 -11.87
N LEU A 186 7.23 9.80 -11.54
CA LEU A 186 8.45 9.89 -10.75
C LEU A 186 9.59 10.29 -11.70
N PRO A 187 10.25 11.43 -11.48
CA PRO A 187 11.31 11.88 -12.37
C PRO A 187 12.56 11.04 -12.14
N ILE A 188 12.76 10.01 -12.97
CA ILE A 188 13.88 9.08 -12.88
C ILE A 188 14.98 9.50 -13.83
N SER A 189 16.19 9.70 -13.29
CA SER A 189 17.40 9.99 -14.05
C SER A 189 18.29 8.75 -14.10
N GLY A 190 18.97 8.52 -15.22
CA GLY A 190 20.00 7.48 -15.36
C GLY A 190 19.64 6.34 -16.32
N LYS A 191 20.55 5.36 -16.42
CA LYS A 191 20.43 4.18 -17.29
C LYS A 191 20.39 2.92 -16.41
N PHE A 192 19.19 2.39 -16.19
CA PHE A 192 18.98 1.19 -15.39
C PHE A 192 18.25 0.12 -16.20
N LEU A 193 18.59 -1.16 -15.98
CA LEU A 193 17.93 -2.29 -16.63
C LEU A 193 16.44 -2.40 -16.26
N TRP A 194 16.05 -1.86 -15.12
CA TRP A 194 14.67 -1.84 -14.65
C TRP A 194 13.88 -0.61 -15.12
N LEU A 195 14.51 0.36 -15.79
CA LEU A 195 13.90 1.65 -16.12
C LEU A 195 12.74 1.53 -17.09
N GLU A 196 12.91 0.84 -18.21
CA GLU A 196 11.85 0.70 -19.22
C GLU A 196 10.65 -0.09 -18.69
N PRO A 197 10.81 -1.27 -18.05
CA PRO A 197 9.69 -1.96 -17.41
C PRO A 197 8.96 -1.11 -16.35
N PHE A 198 9.70 -0.25 -15.63
CA PHE A 198 9.12 0.67 -14.67
C PHE A 198 8.30 1.76 -15.35
N LYS A 199 8.84 2.44 -16.36
CA LYS A 199 8.15 3.53 -17.08
C LYS A 199 6.87 3.05 -17.72
N GLU A 200 6.92 1.90 -18.39
CA GLU A 200 5.73 1.30 -19.00
C GLU A 200 4.64 1.01 -17.96
N LEU A 201 5.02 0.43 -16.82
CA LEU A 201 4.09 0.19 -15.71
C LEU A 201 3.53 1.50 -15.15
N GLN A 202 4.39 2.50 -14.89
CA GLN A 202 3.99 3.78 -14.33
C GLN A 202 2.99 4.51 -15.23
N VAL A 203 3.29 4.64 -16.53
CA VAL A 203 2.41 5.30 -17.50
C VAL A 203 1.05 4.63 -17.56
N GLN A 204 1.03 3.29 -17.62
CA GLN A 204 -0.23 2.55 -17.69
C GLN A 204 -1.07 2.74 -16.42
N VAL A 205 -0.46 2.55 -15.25
CA VAL A 205 -1.15 2.67 -13.96
C VAL A 205 -1.65 4.10 -13.73
N ASN A 206 -0.80 5.10 -13.98
CA ASN A 206 -1.15 6.51 -13.79
C ASN A 206 -2.31 6.93 -14.69
N LYS A 207 -2.30 6.53 -15.96
CA LYS A 207 -3.40 6.81 -16.90
C LYS A 207 -4.73 6.21 -16.47
N ASP A 208 -4.70 4.97 -15.99
CA ASP A 208 -5.92 4.29 -15.52
C ASP A 208 -6.46 4.94 -14.24
N ILE A 209 -5.56 5.33 -13.33
CA ILE A 209 -5.91 6.12 -12.13
C ILE A 209 -6.54 7.46 -12.52
N GLU A 210 -5.92 8.23 -13.42
CA GLU A 210 -6.47 9.50 -13.92
C GLU A 210 -7.87 9.32 -14.52
N THR A 211 -8.04 8.25 -15.31
CA THR A 211 -9.34 7.93 -15.91
C THR A 211 -10.38 7.65 -14.84
N LEU A 212 -10.08 6.83 -13.84
CA LEU A 212 -11.00 6.48 -12.75
C LEU A 212 -11.36 7.69 -11.88
N LEU A 213 -10.38 8.55 -11.59
CA LEU A 213 -10.61 9.79 -10.84
C LEU A 213 -11.45 10.80 -11.65
N SER A 214 -11.28 10.86 -12.97
CA SER A 214 -12.10 11.71 -13.85
C SER A 214 -13.58 11.29 -13.86
N LEU A 215 -13.85 9.99 -13.69
CA LEU A 215 -15.19 9.42 -13.54
C LEU A 215 -15.80 9.65 -12.15
N ARG A 216 -15.09 10.33 -11.24
CA ARG A 216 -15.49 10.55 -9.84
C ARG A 216 -15.76 9.25 -9.08
N CYS A 217 -15.11 8.15 -9.47
CA CYS A 217 -15.12 6.94 -8.68
C CYS A 217 -14.52 7.26 -7.29
N THR A 218 -15.27 6.96 -6.24
CA THR A 218 -14.87 7.18 -4.83
C THR A 218 -13.75 6.25 -4.39
N THR A 219 -13.49 5.20 -5.17
CA THR A 219 -12.41 4.25 -4.98
C THR A 219 -11.82 3.86 -6.34
N VAL A 220 -10.60 3.36 -6.32
CA VAL A 220 -9.89 2.89 -7.51
C VAL A 220 -9.78 1.36 -7.54
N PHE A 221 -10.16 0.67 -6.45
CA PHE A 221 -10.02 -0.78 -6.33
C PHE A 221 -11.33 -1.50 -6.63
N LYS A 222 -11.27 -2.47 -7.55
CA LYS A 222 -12.43 -3.22 -8.06
C LYS A 222 -13.25 -3.89 -6.96
N GLU A 223 -12.60 -4.53 -6.00
CA GLU A 223 -13.29 -5.24 -4.92
C GLU A 223 -14.04 -4.26 -3.99
N PHE A 224 -13.44 -3.10 -3.70
CA PHE A 224 -14.11 -2.08 -2.88
C PHE A 224 -15.26 -1.41 -3.63
N GLU A 225 -15.09 -1.14 -4.93
CA GLU A 225 -16.15 -0.61 -5.80
C GLU A 225 -17.36 -1.55 -5.83
N MET A 226 -17.11 -2.87 -5.94
CA MET A 226 -18.17 -3.88 -5.91
C MET A 226 -18.95 -3.85 -4.60
N VAL A 227 -18.26 -3.79 -3.45
CA VAL A 227 -18.92 -3.68 -2.14
C VAL A 227 -19.73 -2.39 -2.05
N GLN A 228 -19.17 -1.26 -2.47
CA GLN A 228 -19.86 0.02 -2.44
C GLN A 228 -21.13 0.03 -3.31
N ASN A 229 -21.08 -0.59 -4.49
CA ASN A 229 -22.25 -0.74 -5.36
C ASN A 229 -23.32 -1.64 -4.73
N ASN A 230 -22.91 -2.77 -4.14
CA ASN A 230 -23.81 -3.68 -3.44
C ASN A 230 -24.47 -3.02 -2.23
N VAL A 231 -23.71 -2.29 -1.40
CA VAL A 231 -24.23 -1.52 -0.27
C VAL A 231 -25.21 -0.45 -0.73
N THR A 232 -24.87 0.30 -1.78
CA THR A 232 -25.74 1.37 -2.31
C THR A 232 -27.05 0.80 -2.83
N SER A 233 -26.98 -0.29 -3.59
CA SER A 233 -28.15 -1.00 -4.11
C SER A 233 -29.02 -1.54 -2.96
N LEU A 234 -28.41 -2.25 -2.01
CA LEU A 234 -29.11 -2.85 -0.88
C LEU A 234 -29.75 -1.78 0.02
N TYR A 235 -29.05 -0.68 0.28
CA TYR A 235 -29.59 0.46 1.01
C TYR A 235 -30.86 1.00 0.33
N SER A 236 -30.83 1.18 -1.00
CA SER A 236 -32.00 1.66 -1.74
C SER A 236 -33.20 0.70 -1.70
N THR A 237 -32.96 -0.61 -1.75
CA THR A 237 -33.99 -1.64 -1.61
C THR A 237 -34.58 -1.67 -0.21
N THR A 238 -33.75 -1.57 0.84
CA THR A 238 -34.27 -1.51 2.23
C THR A 238 -35.11 -0.27 2.53
N VAL A 239 -34.94 0.83 1.78
CA VAL A 239 -35.79 2.02 1.87
C VAL A 239 -37.17 1.80 1.25
N ARG A 240 -37.27 0.97 0.20
CA ARG A 240 -38.51 0.70 -0.55
C ARG A 240 -39.23 -0.57 -0.14
N ALA A 241 -38.70 -1.27 0.88
CA ALA A 241 -39.04 -2.63 1.24
C ALA A 241 -40.55 -2.90 1.23
N ASN A 242 -41.00 -3.56 0.15
CA ASN A 242 -42.32 -4.15 0.00
C ASN A 242 -42.19 -5.69 -0.01
N PRO A 243 -43.25 -6.44 0.33
CA PRO A 243 -43.22 -7.90 0.34
C PRO A 243 -42.80 -8.54 -1.00
N GLU A 244 -43.06 -7.85 -2.11
CA GLU A 244 -42.72 -8.28 -3.48
C GLU A 244 -41.22 -8.12 -3.81
N GLU A 245 -40.46 -7.37 -3.01
CA GLU A 245 -39.02 -7.14 -3.22
C GLU A 245 -38.13 -8.14 -2.46
N ALA A 246 -38.72 -9.17 -1.83
CA ALA A 246 -38.00 -10.16 -1.03
C ALA A 246 -36.90 -10.89 -1.83
N GLU A 247 -37.17 -11.24 -3.09
CA GLU A 247 -36.19 -11.90 -3.97
C GLU A 247 -35.03 -10.95 -4.33
N VAL A 248 -35.33 -9.67 -4.59
CA VAL A 248 -34.32 -8.64 -4.86
C VAL A 248 -33.44 -8.41 -3.65
N LEU A 249 -34.05 -8.34 -2.45
CA LEU A 249 -33.35 -8.20 -1.18
C LEU A 249 -32.43 -9.41 -0.92
N GLN A 250 -32.93 -10.63 -1.11
CA GLN A 250 -32.15 -11.87 -0.94
C GLN A 250 -30.94 -11.90 -1.88
N LYS A 251 -31.14 -11.55 -3.16
CA LYS A 251 -30.05 -11.48 -4.14
C LYS A 251 -29.01 -10.42 -3.75
N GLY A 252 -29.47 -9.25 -3.30
CA GLY A 252 -28.61 -8.17 -2.84
C GLY A 252 -27.78 -8.55 -1.60
N VAL A 253 -28.37 -9.25 -0.63
CA VAL A 253 -27.67 -9.75 0.56
C VAL A 253 -26.62 -10.79 0.19
N SER A 254 -26.95 -11.72 -0.72
CA SER A 254 -26.02 -12.74 -1.17
C SER A 254 -24.82 -12.12 -1.90
N ALA A 255 -25.08 -11.19 -2.83
CA ALA A 255 -24.03 -10.45 -3.52
C ALA A 255 -23.17 -9.60 -2.57
N LEU A 256 -23.79 -8.96 -1.58
CA LEU A 256 -23.07 -8.23 -0.53
C LEU A 256 -22.13 -9.18 0.23
N ALA A 257 -22.64 -10.32 0.72
CA ALA A 257 -21.86 -11.29 1.48
C ALA A 257 -20.62 -11.77 0.70
N GLU A 258 -20.79 -12.17 -0.56
CA GLU A 258 -19.68 -12.58 -1.44
C GLU A 258 -18.63 -11.47 -1.61
N SER A 259 -19.08 -10.25 -1.90
CA SER A 259 -18.18 -9.11 -2.10
C SER A 259 -17.45 -8.69 -0.82
N VAL A 260 -18.11 -8.78 0.34
CA VAL A 260 -17.52 -8.45 1.65
C VAL A 260 -16.49 -9.49 2.06
N GLU A 261 -16.74 -10.76 1.79
CA GLU A 261 -15.77 -11.82 2.04
C GLU A 261 -14.52 -11.65 1.16
N ALA A 262 -14.68 -11.36 -0.13
CA ALA A 262 -13.55 -11.07 -1.02
C ALA A 262 -12.75 -9.84 -0.55
N LEU A 263 -13.44 -8.79 -0.10
CA LEU A 263 -12.80 -7.60 0.46
C LEU A 263 -12.04 -7.93 1.75
N ALA A 264 -12.61 -8.72 2.65
CA ALA A 264 -11.99 -9.12 3.92
C ALA A 264 -10.73 -9.97 3.71
N GLN A 265 -10.77 -10.92 2.78
CA GLN A 265 -9.60 -11.72 2.41
C GLN A 265 -8.48 -10.82 1.82
N GLY A 266 -8.86 -9.85 0.98
CA GLY A 266 -7.94 -8.89 0.39
C GLY A 266 -7.28 -7.98 1.42
N THR A 267 -8.06 -7.39 2.33
CA THR A 267 -7.55 -6.48 3.37
C THR A 267 -6.71 -7.20 4.40
N ASP A 268 -7.10 -8.40 4.86
CA ASP A 268 -6.30 -9.20 5.80
C ASP A 268 -4.93 -9.56 5.22
N ALA A 269 -4.90 -10.04 3.97
CA ALA A 269 -3.64 -10.36 3.29
C ALA A 269 -2.73 -9.14 3.15
N LEU A 270 -3.32 -7.97 2.84
CA LEU A 270 -2.57 -6.74 2.68
C LEU A 270 -2.07 -6.18 4.02
N SER A 271 -2.87 -6.25 5.09
CA SER A 271 -2.46 -5.87 6.45
C SER A 271 -1.23 -6.63 6.90
N LYS A 272 -1.21 -7.95 6.70
CA LYS A 272 -0.05 -8.81 7.00
C LYS A 272 1.20 -8.40 6.22
N LEU A 273 1.03 -7.99 4.97
CA LEU A 273 2.15 -7.53 4.14
C LEU A 273 2.67 -6.15 4.57
N VAL A 274 1.79 -5.23 4.98
CA VAL A 274 2.19 -3.93 5.53
C VAL A 274 2.93 -4.11 6.86
N GLU A 275 2.44 -4.99 7.74
CA GLU A 275 3.13 -5.37 8.98
C GLU A 275 4.49 -6.01 8.70
N SER A 276 4.55 -6.97 7.77
CA SER A 276 5.81 -7.57 7.35
C SER A 276 6.78 -6.53 6.80
N PHE A 277 6.29 -5.55 6.03
CA PHE A 277 7.13 -4.49 5.49
C PHE A 277 7.66 -3.57 6.59
N PHE A 278 6.84 -3.22 7.58
CA PHE A 278 7.26 -2.46 8.74
C PHE A 278 8.46 -3.13 9.44
N GLU A 279 8.36 -4.43 9.69
CA GLU A 279 9.47 -5.22 10.28
C GLU A 279 10.71 -5.29 9.38
N ILE A 280 10.53 -5.38 8.06
CA ILE A 280 11.64 -5.37 7.10
C ILE A 280 12.37 -4.02 7.15
N VAL A 281 11.64 -2.90 7.19
CA VAL A 281 12.22 -1.55 7.28
C VAL A 281 12.96 -1.38 8.60
N LEU A 282 12.37 -1.78 9.73
CA LEU A 282 13.02 -1.74 11.04
C LEU A 282 14.31 -2.56 11.06
N THR A 283 14.24 -3.83 10.66
CA THR A 283 15.43 -4.69 10.71
C THR A 283 16.49 -4.33 9.66
N GLY A 284 16.11 -3.66 8.56
CA GLY A 284 17.05 -3.07 7.60
C GLY A 284 17.80 -1.88 8.21
N ARG A 285 17.09 -1.00 8.94
CA ARG A 285 17.67 0.09 9.72
C ARG A 285 18.66 -0.45 10.77
N ASP A 286 18.25 -1.45 11.53
CA ASP A 286 19.11 -2.05 12.57
C ASP A 286 20.36 -2.70 11.98
N ALA A 287 20.24 -3.38 10.84
CA ALA A 287 21.39 -3.96 10.14
C ALA A 287 22.42 -2.88 9.75
N LEU A 288 21.97 -1.71 9.29
CA LEU A 288 22.86 -0.59 9.01
C LEU A 288 23.53 -0.07 10.30
N LEU A 289 22.75 0.19 11.36
CA LEU A 289 23.27 0.70 12.63
C LEU A 289 24.29 -0.25 13.28
N CYS A 290 24.06 -1.57 13.19
CA CYS A 290 25.02 -2.57 13.66
C CYS A 290 26.35 -2.49 12.88
N ASN A 291 26.29 -2.35 11.56
CA ASN A 291 27.50 -2.20 10.74
C ASN A 291 28.28 -0.91 11.07
N LEU A 292 27.57 0.20 11.34
CA LEU A 292 28.14 1.47 11.80
C LEU A 292 28.97 1.26 13.08
N ARG A 293 28.36 0.67 14.12
CA ARG A 293 29.00 0.44 15.43
C ARG A 293 30.22 -0.49 15.38
N VAL A 294 30.17 -1.54 14.56
CA VAL A 294 31.30 -2.49 14.44
C VAL A 294 32.52 -1.81 13.83
N SER A 295 32.32 -0.87 12.90
CA SER A 295 33.45 -0.16 12.29
C SER A 295 34.08 0.86 13.23
N ASP A 296 33.29 1.55 14.05
CA ASP A 296 33.82 2.48 15.06
C ASP A 296 34.78 1.77 16.02
N LEU A 297 34.38 0.59 16.52
CA LEU A 297 35.21 -0.26 17.39
C LEU A 297 36.49 -0.76 16.70
N GLN A 298 36.44 -1.04 15.39
CA GLN A 298 37.62 -1.45 14.63
C GLN A 298 38.60 -0.28 14.38
N GLN A 299 38.10 0.95 14.27
CA GLN A 299 38.95 2.13 14.15
C GLN A 299 39.63 2.48 15.48
N GLU A 300 38.93 2.42 16.60
CA GLU A 300 39.50 2.67 17.94
C GLU A 300 40.64 1.69 18.27
N ASN A 301 40.45 0.39 18.02
CA ASN A 301 41.49 -0.62 18.28
C ASN A 301 42.75 -0.43 17.42
N ASN A 302 42.62 0.06 16.18
CA ASN A 302 43.77 0.32 15.30
C ASN A 302 44.55 1.59 15.69
N VAL A 303 43.94 2.51 16.45
CA VAL A 303 44.59 3.73 16.93
C VAL A 303 45.37 3.46 18.23
N GLU A 304 44.96 2.46 19.02
CA GLU A 304 45.67 2.06 20.25
C GLU A 304 46.89 1.15 20.01
N GLU A 305 47.05 0.56 18.81
CA GLU A 305 48.20 -0.29 18.45
C GLU A 305 49.38 0.47 17.77
N HIS A 306 49.33 1.81 17.71
CA HIS A 306 50.40 2.66 17.17
C HIS A 306 50.90 3.70 18.19
#